data_AF-A0A4P7W457-F1
#
_entry.id   AF-A0A4P7W457-F1
#
_cell.length_a   1.000
_cell.length_b   1.000
_cell.length_c   1.000
_cell.angle_alpha   90.00
_cell.angle_beta   90.00
_cell.angle_gamma   90.00
#
_symmetry.space_group_name_H-M   'P 1'
#
loop_
_entity.id
_entity.type
_entity.pdbx_description
1 polymer ?
#
loop_
_entity_poly.entity_id
_entity_poly.type
_entity_poly.pdbx_seq_one_letter_code
_entity_poly.pdbx_strand_id
1 'polypeptide(L)'
;MPINRATLIRISTIDRCLHNRYRRWTINDLIEACTDALAEFEGRANPVSRRTFQNDLALMRSDRLGYNAPIVVRDNKYYEYEDPDFTITHLPLNDEGLDALNSALDILRQLQCFPQLASSIETISKLNEQISRQTGASVPAMDMEHVDGYRGKRFIGMIYDAVRKHRTITIEYQSFKASRPDTLTVYPYLLKEYRNRWFLVGEKSTNRAPHVNIFALDRIHSVKFDHEHPFRKCAGFDPEHFLTTPSV
;
A
#
# COMPACT_ATOMS: atom_id res chain seq x y z
N MET A 1 2.41 25.51 -5.84
CA MET A 1 0.94 25.36 -5.87
C MET A 1 0.63 23.90 -6.15
N PRO A 2 -0.33 23.28 -5.45
CA PRO A 2 -0.72 21.90 -5.72
C PRO A 2 -1.27 21.76 -7.14
N ILE A 3 -0.95 20.66 -7.81
CA ILE A 3 -1.40 20.40 -9.17
C ILE A 3 -2.88 20.01 -9.13
N ASN A 4 -3.72 20.81 -9.77
CA ASN A 4 -5.15 20.56 -9.85
C ASN A 4 -5.42 19.30 -10.69
N ARG A 5 -6.36 18.46 -10.25
CA ARG A 5 -6.79 17.22 -10.94
C ARG A 5 -7.14 17.44 -12.41
N ALA A 6 -7.81 18.54 -12.74
CA ALA A 6 -8.11 18.91 -14.12
C ALA A 6 -6.85 19.07 -14.99
N THR A 7 -5.73 19.52 -14.40
CA THR A 7 -4.44 19.65 -15.09
C THR A 7 -3.84 18.28 -15.41
N LEU A 8 -3.94 17.32 -14.49
CA LEU A 8 -3.46 15.95 -14.72
C LEU A 8 -4.23 15.27 -15.86
N ILE A 9 -5.56 15.48 -15.94
CA ILE A 9 -6.41 14.93 -17.02
C ILE A 9 -6.00 15.50 -18.37
N ARG A 10 -5.74 16.81 -18.46
CA ARG A 10 -5.28 17.44 -19.70
C ARG A 10 -3.90 16.93 -20.11
N ILE A 11 -2.96 16.85 -19.17
CA ILE A 11 -1.58 16.38 -19.42
C ILE A 11 -1.58 14.92 -19.93
N SER A 12 -2.33 14.02 -19.31
CA SER A 12 -2.44 12.62 -19.78
C SER A 12 -3.14 12.52 -21.15
N THR A 13 -4.09 13.42 -21.42
CA THR A 13 -4.75 13.50 -22.73
C THR A 13 -3.81 13.98 -23.81
N ILE A 14 -3.02 15.03 -23.55
CA ILE A 14 -2.00 15.53 -24.48
C ILE A 14 -1.00 14.42 -24.80
N ASP A 15 -0.52 13.70 -23.78
CA ASP A 15 0.42 12.60 -23.99
C ASP A 15 -0.12 11.51 -24.91
N ARG A 16 -1.32 11.01 -24.63
CA ARG A 16 -2.01 10.02 -25.46
C ARG A 16 -2.20 10.50 -26.90
N CYS A 17 -2.51 11.78 -27.09
CA CYS A 17 -2.60 12.36 -28.42
C CYS A 17 -1.24 12.34 -29.11
N LEU A 18 -0.20 12.91 -28.50
CA LEU A 18 1.12 13.03 -29.11
C LEU A 18 1.82 11.68 -29.37
N HIS A 19 1.46 10.64 -28.60
CA HIS A 19 1.90 9.27 -28.84
C HIS A 19 1.22 8.62 -30.05
N ASN A 20 -0.02 9.02 -30.39
CA ASN A 20 -0.71 8.51 -31.57
C ASN A 20 -0.18 9.15 -32.86
N ARG A 21 0.72 8.44 -33.53
CA ARG A 21 1.41 8.90 -34.75
C ARG A 21 0.71 8.59 -36.06
N TYR A 22 -0.40 7.84 -36.01
CA TYR A 22 -1.27 7.62 -37.17
C TYR A 22 -2.08 8.87 -37.53
N ARG A 23 -2.09 9.88 -36.64
CA ARG A 23 -2.75 11.18 -36.84
C ARG A 23 -1.76 12.30 -36.54
N ARG A 24 -1.85 13.39 -37.32
CA ARG A 24 -1.15 14.65 -37.02
C ARG A 24 -2.02 15.55 -36.15
N TRP A 25 -1.45 16.13 -35.11
CA TRP A 25 -2.19 16.91 -34.10
C TRP A 25 -1.90 18.40 -34.23
N THR A 26 -2.93 19.20 -34.52
CA THR A 26 -2.86 20.65 -34.42
C THR A 26 -3.15 21.11 -33.00
N ILE A 27 -2.83 22.35 -32.68
CA ILE A 27 -3.20 22.95 -31.39
C ILE A 27 -4.70 22.89 -31.12
N ASN A 28 -5.54 23.05 -32.15
CA ASN A 28 -6.99 23.01 -32.00
C ASN A 28 -7.48 21.59 -31.71
N ASP A 29 -6.93 20.58 -32.40
CA ASP A 29 -7.25 19.17 -32.13
C ASP A 29 -6.92 18.78 -30.68
N LEU A 30 -5.78 19.26 -30.16
CA LEU A 30 -5.35 18.95 -28.80
C LEU A 30 -6.20 19.67 -27.75
N ILE A 31 -6.58 20.93 -28.02
CA ILE A 31 -7.50 21.70 -27.16
C ILE A 31 -8.88 21.03 -27.11
N GLU A 32 -9.40 20.59 -28.25
CA GLU A 32 -10.67 19.87 -28.36
C GLU A 32 -10.61 18.56 -27.58
N ALA A 33 -9.57 17.74 -27.81
CA ALA A 33 -9.37 16.49 -27.07
C ALA A 33 -9.30 16.70 -25.55
N CYS A 34 -8.63 17.76 -25.08
CA CYS A 34 -8.59 18.12 -23.67
C CYS A 34 -9.95 18.58 -23.13
N THR A 35 -10.73 19.30 -23.95
CA THR A 35 -12.07 19.77 -23.60
C THR A 35 -13.02 18.60 -23.45
N ASP A 36 -12.99 17.65 -24.39
CA ASP A 36 -13.81 16.44 -24.36
C ASP A 36 -13.46 15.57 -23.14
N ALA A 37 -12.18 15.36 -22.88
CA ALA A 37 -11.72 14.58 -21.72
C ALA A 37 -12.15 15.19 -20.38
N LEU A 38 -12.16 16.53 -20.27
CA LEU A 38 -12.67 17.21 -19.08
C LEU A 38 -14.20 17.15 -19.00
N ALA A 39 -14.90 17.26 -20.12
CA ALA A 39 -16.36 17.18 -20.16
C ALA A 39 -16.88 15.80 -19.72
N GLU A 40 -16.22 14.73 -20.16
CA GLU A 40 -16.52 13.36 -19.74
C GLU A 40 -16.31 13.17 -18.24
N PHE A 41 -15.26 13.80 -17.68
CA PHE A 41 -14.91 13.63 -16.27
C PHE A 41 -15.73 14.52 -15.31
N GLU A 42 -15.95 15.79 -15.65
CA GLU A 42 -16.63 16.78 -14.79
C GLU A 42 -18.13 16.89 -15.07
N GLY A 43 -18.62 16.23 -16.13
CA GLY A 43 -20.02 16.32 -16.57
C GLY A 43 -20.43 17.69 -17.09
N ARG A 44 -19.44 18.57 -17.36
CA ARG A 44 -19.64 19.95 -17.85
C ARG A 44 -18.64 20.26 -18.96
N ALA A 45 -19.15 20.72 -20.10
CA ALA A 45 -18.33 21.11 -21.24
C ALA A 45 -17.84 22.56 -21.07
N ASN A 46 -16.77 22.76 -20.30
CA ASN A 46 -16.05 24.02 -20.27
C ASN A 46 -14.88 23.98 -21.26
N PRO A 47 -14.87 24.80 -22.33
CA PRO A 47 -13.80 24.82 -23.31
C PRO A 47 -12.45 25.15 -22.66
N VAL A 48 -11.43 24.35 -22.97
CA VAL A 48 -10.06 24.65 -22.55
C VAL A 48 -9.55 25.85 -23.34
N SER A 49 -9.14 26.90 -22.64
CA SER A 49 -8.56 28.08 -23.30
C SER A 49 -7.18 27.77 -23.89
N ARG A 50 -6.82 28.43 -24.98
CA ARG A 50 -5.48 28.33 -25.59
C ARG A 50 -4.36 28.66 -24.59
N ARG A 51 -4.58 29.62 -23.68
CA ARG A 51 -3.64 29.97 -22.62
C ARG A 51 -3.45 28.82 -21.64
N THR A 52 -4.53 28.15 -21.23
CA THR A 52 -4.48 26.99 -20.34
C THR A 52 -3.67 25.87 -20.99
N PHE A 53 -3.99 25.54 -22.24
CA PHE A 53 -3.28 24.52 -22.99
C PHE A 53 -1.77 24.82 -23.12
N GLN A 54 -1.41 26.07 -23.43
CA GLN A 54 0.00 26.48 -23.50
C GLN A 54 0.72 26.35 -22.15
N ASN A 55 0.04 26.65 -21.03
CA ASN A 55 0.61 26.45 -19.70
C ASN A 55 0.82 24.96 -19.39
N ASP A 56 -0.11 24.08 -19.79
CA ASP A 56 0.05 22.64 -19.62
C ASP A 56 1.23 22.12 -20.45
N LEU A 57 1.37 22.59 -21.69
CA LEU A 57 2.49 22.24 -22.56
C LEU A 57 3.84 22.72 -21.99
N ALA A 58 3.88 23.95 -21.47
CA ALA A 58 5.06 24.47 -20.79
C ALA A 58 5.40 23.67 -19.54
N LEU A 59 4.38 23.21 -18.81
CA LEU A 59 4.54 22.35 -17.64
C LEU A 59 5.08 20.96 -18.01
N MET A 60 4.57 20.34 -19.09
CA MET A 60 5.08 19.05 -19.60
C MET A 60 6.54 19.14 -20.07
N ARG A 61 6.94 20.26 -20.68
CA ARG A 61 8.33 20.51 -21.09
C ARG A 61 9.26 20.83 -19.92
N SER A 62 8.72 21.25 -18.78
CA SER A 62 9.52 21.66 -17.61
C SER A 62 9.94 20.48 -16.74
N ASP A 63 10.96 20.73 -15.91
CA ASP A 63 11.47 19.84 -14.87
C ASP A 63 10.51 19.69 -13.67
N ARG A 64 9.51 20.58 -13.53
CA ARG A 64 8.60 20.62 -12.37
C ARG A 64 7.82 19.32 -12.13
N LEU A 65 7.54 18.57 -13.19
CA LEU A 65 6.88 17.26 -13.13
C LEU A 65 7.85 16.09 -13.35
N GLY A 66 9.12 16.38 -13.62
CA GLY A 66 10.14 15.37 -13.96
C GLY A 66 9.99 14.74 -15.35
N TYR A 67 8.99 15.14 -16.16
CA TYR A 67 8.75 14.54 -17.48
C TYR A 67 9.73 15.00 -18.55
N ASN A 68 10.11 16.30 -18.54
CA ASN A 68 10.95 16.91 -19.57
C ASN A 68 10.54 16.52 -21.00
N ALA A 69 9.23 16.60 -21.28
CA ALA A 69 8.66 16.01 -22.48
C ALA A 69 9.23 16.67 -23.76
N PRO A 70 9.81 15.90 -24.70
CA PRO A 70 10.48 16.42 -25.87
C PRO A 70 9.47 16.78 -26.98
N ILE A 71 8.56 17.71 -26.69
CA ILE A 71 7.49 18.09 -27.61
C ILE A 71 8.01 19.10 -28.62
N VAL A 72 7.97 18.75 -29.90
CA VAL A 72 8.38 19.61 -31.03
C VAL A 72 7.19 19.99 -31.89
N VAL A 73 7.36 21.06 -32.70
CA VAL A 73 6.36 21.49 -33.67
C VAL A 73 6.91 21.30 -35.08
N ARG A 74 6.35 20.36 -35.84
CA ARG A 74 6.68 20.13 -37.26
C ARG A 74 5.78 20.96 -38.16
N ASP A 75 6.31 21.33 -39.33
CA ASP A 75 5.62 22.15 -40.34
C ASP A 75 4.98 23.44 -39.78
N ASN A 76 5.57 23.97 -38.69
CA ASN A 76 5.07 25.13 -37.95
C ASN A 76 3.61 25.01 -37.45
N LYS A 77 3.06 23.79 -37.36
CA LYS A 77 1.64 23.55 -37.07
C LYS A 77 1.35 22.30 -36.24
N TYR A 78 2.08 21.22 -36.48
CA TYR A 78 1.77 19.90 -35.91
C TYR A 78 2.65 19.61 -34.71
N TYR A 79 2.02 19.23 -33.60
CA TYR A 79 2.71 18.87 -32.36
C TYR A 79 2.95 17.37 -32.33
N GLU A 80 4.16 16.96 -31.96
CA GLU A 80 4.55 15.56 -31.77
C GLU A 80 5.69 15.46 -30.74
N TYR A 81 5.93 14.26 -30.23
CA TYR A 81 7.18 13.97 -29.52
C TYR A 81 8.32 13.79 -30.51
N GLU A 82 9.46 14.41 -30.20
CA GLU A 82 10.72 14.22 -30.94
C GLU A 82 11.21 12.78 -30.82
N ASP A 83 11.13 12.21 -29.61
CA ASP A 83 11.38 10.80 -29.37
C ASP A 83 10.09 9.97 -29.61
N PRO A 84 10.11 9.03 -30.58
CA PRO A 84 9.09 8.00 -30.81
C PRO A 84 8.52 7.28 -29.61
N ASP A 85 9.40 6.86 -28.71
CA ASP A 85 9.07 5.91 -27.66
C ASP A 85 8.76 6.64 -26.36
N PHE A 86 8.81 7.98 -26.39
CA PHE A 86 8.46 8.81 -25.26
C PHE A 86 6.95 8.78 -24.97
N THR A 87 6.64 8.61 -23.69
CA THR A 87 5.34 8.94 -23.10
C THR A 87 5.58 9.31 -21.65
N ILE A 88 4.79 10.26 -21.13
CA ILE A 88 4.80 10.59 -19.70
C ILE A 88 4.20 9.47 -18.83
N THR A 89 3.50 8.51 -19.45
CA THR A 89 2.86 7.35 -18.80
C THR A 89 3.72 6.10 -18.81
N HIS A 90 4.82 6.07 -19.58
CA HIS A 90 5.98 5.30 -19.13
C HIS A 90 6.40 5.98 -17.85
N LEU A 91 5.94 5.48 -16.72
CA LEU A 91 6.62 5.66 -15.45
C LEU A 91 8.04 5.18 -15.75
N PRO A 92 9.03 6.07 -15.98
CA PRO A 92 10.39 5.62 -15.99
C PRO A 92 10.57 5.31 -14.52
N LEU A 93 10.52 4.03 -14.22
CA LEU A 93 11.07 3.45 -13.03
C LEU A 93 12.57 3.81 -13.04
N ASN A 94 12.88 5.10 -12.87
CA ASN A 94 14.21 5.62 -12.61
C ASN A 94 14.64 4.98 -11.29
N ASP A 95 15.93 4.77 -11.08
CA ASP A 95 16.40 3.97 -9.95
C ASP A 95 15.81 4.44 -8.60
N GLU A 96 15.63 5.75 -8.41
CA GLU A 96 14.95 6.32 -7.24
C GLU A 96 13.45 5.97 -7.13
N GLY A 97 12.74 5.90 -8.27
CA GLY A 97 11.34 5.49 -8.34
C GLY A 97 11.16 3.99 -8.16
N LEU A 98 12.10 3.18 -8.66
CA LEU A 98 12.20 1.76 -8.37
C LEU A 98 12.48 1.52 -6.90
N ASP A 99 13.41 2.27 -6.31
CA ASP A 99 13.75 2.15 -4.91
C ASP A 99 12.59 2.57 -4.01
N ALA A 100 11.86 3.64 -4.37
CA ALA A 100 10.64 4.03 -3.66
C ALA A 100 9.53 2.98 -3.79
N LEU A 101 9.37 2.37 -4.98
CA LEU A 101 8.40 1.30 -5.21
C LEU A 101 8.78 0.01 -4.47
N ASN A 102 10.05 -0.39 -4.53
CA ASN A 102 10.60 -1.53 -3.79
C ASN A 102 10.46 -1.31 -2.28
N SER A 103 10.77 -0.10 -1.80
CA SER A 103 10.57 0.28 -0.39
C SER A 103 9.10 0.23 0.02
N ALA A 104 8.19 0.73 -0.83
CA ALA A 104 6.76 0.64 -0.59
C ALA A 104 6.25 -0.81 -0.65
N LEU A 105 6.77 -1.63 -1.56
CA LEU A 105 6.50 -3.06 -1.64
C LEU A 105 7.02 -3.81 -0.42
N ASP A 106 8.17 -3.44 0.11
CA ASP A 106 8.74 -4.02 1.32
C ASP A 106 7.94 -3.60 2.57
N ILE A 107 7.44 -2.37 2.63
CA ILE A 107 6.46 -1.94 3.65
C ILE A 107 5.14 -2.72 3.51
N LEU A 108 4.65 -2.93 2.29
CA LEU A 108 3.46 -3.75 2.04
C LEU A 108 3.70 -5.22 2.40
N ARG A 109 4.93 -5.73 2.21
CA ARG A 109 5.34 -7.05 2.68
C ARG A 109 5.39 -7.12 4.21
N GLN A 110 5.81 -6.06 4.89
CA GLN A 110 5.68 -5.98 6.35
C GLN A 110 4.19 -6.05 6.78
N LEU A 111 3.28 -5.53 5.96
CA LEU A 111 1.83 -5.62 6.17
C LEU A 111 1.20 -6.97 5.74
N GLN A 112 1.95 -7.98 5.29
CA GLN A 112 1.41 -9.32 4.91
C GLN A 112 0.76 -10.08 6.07
N CYS A 113 0.76 -9.53 7.29
CA CYS A 113 0.10 -10.11 8.44
C CYS A 113 -1.44 -9.95 8.42
N PHE A 114 -2.00 -9.19 7.48
CA PHE A 114 -3.45 -8.97 7.39
C PHE A 114 -4.13 -9.87 6.34
N PRO A 115 -5.06 -10.76 6.72
CA PRO A 115 -5.75 -11.65 5.79
C PRO A 115 -6.62 -10.94 4.75
N GLN A 116 -6.95 -9.65 4.99
CA GLN A 116 -7.70 -8.79 4.07
C GLN A 116 -6.90 -8.40 2.81
N LEU A 117 -5.57 -8.55 2.82
CA LEU A 117 -4.68 -8.20 1.71
C LEU A 117 -4.24 -9.40 0.87
N ALA A 118 -4.68 -10.62 1.19
CA ALA A 118 -4.27 -11.84 0.49
C ALA A 118 -4.56 -11.80 -1.02
N SER A 119 -5.67 -11.19 -1.44
CA SER A 119 -6.00 -11.00 -2.86
C SER A 119 -5.07 -10.00 -3.56
N SER A 120 -4.56 -9.00 -2.84
CA SER A 120 -3.58 -8.04 -3.36
C SER A 120 -2.18 -8.65 -3.45
N ILE A 121 -1.84 -9.60 -2.57
CA ILE A 121 -0.54 -10.30 -2.59
C ILE A 121 -0.35 -11.09 -3.89
N GLU A 122 -1.39 -11.74 -4.41
CA GLU A 122 -1.30 -12.47 -5.67
C GLU A 122 -1.06 -11.52 -6.86
N THR A 123 -1.75 -10.38 -6.88
CA THR A 123 -1.56 -9.33 -7.90
C THR A 123 -0.16 -8.70 -7.81
N ILE A 124 0.32 -8.43 -6.59
CA ILE A 124 1.66 -7.92 -6.33
C ILE A 124 2.73 -8.93 -6.77
N SER A 125 2.51 -10.23 -6.51
CA SER A 125 3.43 -11.29 -6.92
C SER A 125 3.52 -11.42 -8.45
N LYS A 126 2.38 -11.32 -9.15
CA LYS A 126 2.33 -11.29 -10.62
C LYS A 126 3.02 -10.06 -11.20
N LEU A 127 2.83 -8.88 -10.58
CA LEU A 127 3.53 -7.65 -10.95
C LEU A 127 5.05 -7.78 -10.75
N ASN A 128 5.47 -8.32 -9.61
CA ASN A 128 6.89 -8.54 -9.31
C ASN A 128 7.55 -9.53 -10.29
N GLU A 129 6.81 -10.56 -10.72
CA GLU A 129 7.29 -11.51 -11.74
C GLU A 129 7.40 -10.87 -13.13
N GLN A 130 6.46 -10.00 -13.51
CA GLN A 130 6.54 -9.25 -14.77
C GLN A 130 7.72 -8.26 -14.79
N ILE A 131 7.96 -7.57 -13.67
CA ILE A 131 9.09 -6.64 -13.51
C ILE A 131 10.42 -7.41 -13.59
N SER A 132 10.53 -8.54 -12.86
CA SER A 132 11.75 -9.38 -12.83
C SER A 132 12.12 -9.96 -14.20
N ARG A 133 11.13 -10.25 -15.05
CA ARG A 133 11.35 -10.73 -16.44
C ARG A 133 11.84 -9.63 -17.38
N GLN A 134 11.56 -8.36 -17.08
CA GLN A 134 11.96 -7.22 -17.92
C GLN A 134 13.32 -6.64 -17.53
N THR A 135 13.74 -6.75 -16.26
CA THR A 135 14.97 -6.10 -15.75
C THR A 135 16.19 -7.01 -15.67
N GLY A 136 16.08 -8.30 -16.04
CA GLY A 136 17.24 -9.19 -16.11
C GLY A 136 17.97 -9.31 -14.77
N ALA A 137 17.35 -10.01 -13.82
CA ALA A 137 17.96 -10.45 -12.55
C ALA A 137 18.66 -9.35 -11.74
N SER A 138 17.87 -8.62 -10.92
CA SER A 138 18.44 -7.99 -9.73
C SER A 138 18.29 -8.96 -8.56
N VAL A 139 19.43 -9.49 -8.09
CA VAL A 139 19.51 -10.15 -6.78
C VAL A 139 19.01 -9.14 -5.75
N PRO A 140 18.06 -9.49 -4.86
CA PRO A 140 17.58 -8.55 -3.84
C PRO A 140 18.77 -7.96 -3.09
N ALA A 141 18.93 -6.63 -3.12
CA ALA A 141 20.04 -5.93 -2.46
C ALA A 141 19.96 -6.01 -0.92
N MET A 142 18.88 -6.61 -0.39
CA MET A 142 18.65 -6.83 1.02
C MET A 142 18.34 -8.31 1.24
N ASP A 143 19.32 -9.05 1.77
CA ASP A 143 19.09 -10.34 2.41
C ASP A 143 18.49 -10.06 3.79
N MET A 144 17.17 -9.86 3.81
CA MET A 144 16.44 -9.76 5.07
C MET A 144 16.22 -11.17 5.60
N GLU A 145 16.69 -11.40 6.82
CA GLU A 145 16.46 -12.60 7.62
C GLU A 145 14.95 -12.91 7.69
N HIS A 146 14.46 -13.63 6.70
CA HIS A 146 13.16 -14.26 6.74
C HIS A 146 13.31 -15.34 7.80
N VAL A 147 12.67 -15.15 8.97
CA VAL A 147 12.48 -16.27 9.89
C VAL A 147 11.45 -17.20 9.27
N ASP A 148 11.90 -17.98 8.28
CA ASP A 148 11.18 -19.11 7.74
C ASP A 148 10.88 -20.05 8.91
N GLY A 149 9.63 -20.01 9.36
CA GLY A 149 9.18 -20.81 10.51
C GLY A 149 8.55 -20.05 11.67
N TYR A 150 8.31 -18.73 11.59
CA TYR A 150 7.49 -18.06 12.61
C TYR A 150 6.04 -18.59 12.60
N ARG A 151 5.78 -19.61 13.43
CA ARG A 151 4.49 -20.30 13.52
C ARG A 151 3.34 -19.35 13.84
N GLY A 152 3.62 -18.27 14.57
CA GLY A 152 2.64 -17.27 14.99
C GLY A 152 1.98 -16.49 13.86
N LYS A 153 2.58 -16.44 12.65
CA LYS A 153 2.04 -15.72 11.48
C LYS A 153 0.61 -16.16 11.15
N ARG A 154 0.32 -17.45 11.27
CA ARG A 154 -1.00 -18.04 10.95
C ARG A 154 -2.14 -17.55 11.87
N PHE A 155 -1.81 -17.07 13.07
CA PHE A 155 -2.82 -16.65 14.06
C PHE A 155 -3.07 -15.14 14.05
N ILE A 156 -2.24 -14.36 13.36
CA ILE A 156 -2.32 -12.90 13.37
C ILE A 156 -3.69 -12.43 12.89
N GLY A 157 -4.17 -12.94 11.75
CA GLY A 157 -5.46 -12.56 11.20
C GLY A 157 -6.64 -12.82 12.14
N MET A 158 -6.67 -14.01 12.77
CA MET A 158 -7.75 -14.39 13.69
C MET A 158 -7.73 -13.55 14.98
N ILE A 159 -6.54 -13.32 15.54
CA ILE A 159 -6.38 -12.51 16.76
C ILE A 159 -6.68 -11.04 16.46
N TYR A 160 -6.27 -10.53 15.30
CA TYR A 160 -6.60 -9.17 14.86
C TYR A 160 -8.11 -8.97 14.78
N ASP A 161 -8.84 -9.91 14.16
CA ASP A 161 -10.30 -9.86 14.10
C ASP A 161 -10.93 -9.93 15.50
N ALA A 162 -10.35 -10.72 16.40
CA ALA A 162 -10.82 -10.82 17.78
C ALA A 162 -10.63 -9.50 18.57
N VAL A 163 -9.47 -8.87 18.45
CA VAL A 163 -9.19 -7.55 19.05
C VAL A 163 -10.16 -6.50 18.48
N ARG A 164 -10.25 -6.40 17.15
CA ARG A 164 -11.05 -5.38 16.45
C ARG A 164 -12.55 -5.50 16.73
N LYS A 165 -13.07 -6.73 16.81
CA LYS A 165 -14.50 -6.99 17.06
C LYS A 165 -14.82 -7.19 18.55
N HIS A 166 -13.85 -6.99 19.44
CA HIS A 166 -13.97 -7.24 20.88
C HIS A 166 -14.59 -8.61 21.17
N ARG A 167 -14.01 -9.66 20.62
CA ARG A 167 -14.46 -11.05 20.81
C ARG A 167 -13.50 -11.80 21.70
N THR A 168 -14.05 -12.53 22.66
CA THR A 168 -13.29 -13.47 23.49
C THR A 168 -12.72 -14.58 22.61
N ILE A 169 -11.48 -14.99 22.90
CA ILE A 169 -10.83 -16.10 22.22
C ILE A 169 -10.31 -17.11 23.24
N THR A 170 -10.33 -18.36 22.84
CA THR A 170 -9.66 -19.45 23.56
C THR A 170 -8.39 -19.78 22.81
N ILE A 171 -7.26 -19.72 23.52
CA ILE A 171 -5.94 -20.02 22.98
C ILE A 171 -5.35 -21.23 23.69
N GLU A 172 -4.73 -22.13 22.94
CA GLU A 172 -3.88 -23.17 23.49
C GLU A 172 -2.44 -22.63 23.51
N TYR A 173 -1.94 -22.30 24.70
CA TYR A 173 -0.70 -21.56 24.88
C TYR A 173 0.31 -22.32 25.72
N GLN A 174 1.55 -22.39 25.23
CA GLN A 174 2.65 -22.99 25.98
C GLN A 174 3.63 -21.92 26.44
N SER A 175 3.59 -21.58 27.73
CA SER A 175 4.58 -20.66 28.31
C SER A 175 5.97 -21.31 28.40
N PHE A 176 7.04 -20.51 28.49
CA PHE A 176 8.41 -21.02 28.65
C PHE A 176 8.61 -21.89 29.89
N LYS A 177 7.82 -21.65 30.95
CA LYS A 177 7.91 -22.38 32.22
C LYS A 177 7.04 -23.64 32.24
N ALA A 178 6.18 -23.84 31.24
CA ALA A 178 5.19 -24.90 31.23
C ALA A 178 5.64 -26.09 30.37
N SER A 179 5.62 -27.28 30.96
CA SER A 179 5.94 -28.53 30.26
C SER A 179 4.84 -28.97 29.28
N ARG A 180 3.60 -28.47 29.44
CA ARG A 180 2.46 -28.79 28.58
C ARG A 180 1.72 -27.51 28.17
N PRO A 181 1.10 -27.47 26.98
CA PRO A 181 0.22 -26.38 26.60
C PRO A 181 -1.00 -26.33 27.54
N ASP A 182 -1.45 -25.12 27.84
CA ASP A 182 -2.64 -24.86 28.66
C ASP A 182 -3.67 -24.09 27.85
N THR A 183 -4.95 -24.41 28.06
CA THR A 183 -6.06 -23.78 27.34
C THR A 183 -6.56 -22.59 28.14
N LEU A 184 -6.41 -21.39 27.57
CA LEU A 184 -6.70 -20.14 28.24
C LEU A 184 -7.79 -19.37 27.48
N THR A 185 -8.85 -18.96 28.19
CA THR A 185 -9.79 -17.96 27.68
C THR A 185 -9.22 -16.58 27.91
N VAL A 186 -9.05 -15.82 26.83
CA VAL A 186 -8.40 -14.51 26.80
C VAL A 186 -9.35 -13.46 26.22
N TYR A 187 -9.39 -12.31 26.87
CA TYR A 187 -9.98 -11.07 26.36
C TYR A 187 -8.90 -10.29 25.63
N PRO A 188 -8.90 -10.28 24.29
CA PRO A 188 -7.83 -9.68 23.51
C PRO A 188 -8.01 -8.15 23.46
N TYR A 189 -6.98 -7.39 23.81
CA TYR A 189 -7.05 -5.92 23.89
C TYR A 189 -6.20 -5.22 22.84
N LEU A 190 -5.01 -5.74 22.58
CA LEU A 190 -4.10 -5.16 21.60
C LEU A 190 -3.25 -6.27 20.98
N LEU A 191 -3.01 -6.15 19.67
CA LEU A 191 -2.03 -6.95 18.98
C LEU A 191 -0.82 -6.04 18.70
N LYS A 192 0.35 -6.37 19.25
CA LYS A 192 1.57 -5.56 19.18
C LYS A 192 2.68 -6.30 18.45
N GLU A 193 3.36 -5.61 17.54
CA GLU A 193 4.60 -6.09 16.94
C GLU A 193 5.81 -5.48 17.66
N TYR A 194 6.82 -6.30 17.91
CA TYR A 194 8.10 -5.86 18.46
C TYR A 194 9.22 -6.78 17.99
N ARG A 195 10.27 -6.22 17.37
CA ARG A 195 11.42 -6.95 16.81
C ARG A 195 11.00 -8.16 15.95
N ASN A 196 10.12 -7.93 14.98
CA ASN A 196 9.60 -8.93 14.04
C ASN A 196 8.85 -10.10 14.72
N ARG A 197 8.39 -9.90 15.96
CA ARG A 197 7.57 -10.86 16.71
C ARG A 197 6.26 -10.23 17.12
N TRP A 198 5.20 -11.01 17.05
CA TRP A 198 3.86 -10.57 17.38
C TRP A 198 3.45 -11.05 18.76
N PHE A 199 2.82 -10.14 19.51
CA PHE A 199 2.36 -10.37 20.88
C PHE A 199 0.90 -9.96 21.01
N LEU A 200 0.10 -10.84 21.59
CA LEU A 200 -1.26 -10.53 22.01
C LEU A 200 -1.21 -10.00 23.44
N VAL A 201 -1.67 -8.78 23.62
CA VAL A 201 -1.88 -8.15 24.93
C VAL A 201 -3.36 -8.30 25.26
N GLY A 202 -3.65 -8.92 26.40
CA GLY A 202 -5.02 -9.22 26.81
C GLY A 202 -5.09 -9.76 28.22
N GLU A 203 -6.29 -9.95 28.72
CA GLU A 203 -6.51 -10.47 30.08
C GLU A 203 -7.03 -11.91 30.03
N LYS A 204 -6.59 -12.76 30.96
CA LYS A 204 -7.15 -14.11 31.11
C LYS A 204 -8.44 -14.05 31.91
N SER A 205 -9.44 -14.82 31.51
CA SER A 205 -10.67 -15.03 32.30
C SER A 205 -10.38 -15.57 33.72
N THR A 206 -9.30 -16.35 33.88
CA THR A 206 -8.90 -16.95 35.15
C THR A 206 -8.16 -16.01 36.11
N ASN A 207 -7.91 -14.76 35.72
CA ASN A 207 -7.25 -13.80 36.60
C ASN A 207 -8.19 -13.40 37.76
N ARG A 208 -7.69 -13.54 39.00
CA ARG A 208 -8.44 -13.15 40.21
C ARG A 208 -8.53 -11.64 40.42
N ALA A 209 -7.68 -10.87 39.74
CA ALA A 209 -7.64 -9.41 39.76
C ALA A 209 -7.33 -8.88 38.35
N PRO A 210 -7.72 -7.63 38.00
CA PRO A 210 -7.49 -7.05 36.69
C PRO A 210 -6.01 -7.02 36.35
N HIS A 211 -5.56 -7.91 35.47
CA HIS A 211 -4.14 -8.04 35.13
C HIS A 211 -3.95 -8.29 33.64
N VAL A 212 -3.15 -7.46 33.01
CA VAL A 212 -2.83 -7.56 31.58
C VAL A 212 -1.70 -8.57 31.38
N ASN A 213 -1.92 -9.54 30.50
CA ASN A 213 -0.94 -10.55 30.12
C ASN A 213 -0.49 -10.33 28.67
N ILE A 214 0.77 -10.69 28.40
CA ILE A 214 1.36 -10.66 27.08
C ILE A 214 1.62 -12.10 26.62
N PHE A 215 1.06 -12.47 25.48
CA PHE A 215 1.16 -13.80 24.89
C PHE A 215 1.92 -13.72 23.57
N ALA A 216 3.06 -14.42 23.48
CA ALA A 216 3.83 -14.45 22.25
C ALA A 216 3.16 -15.39 21.23
N LEU A 217 2.85 -14.88 20.03
CA LEU A 217 2.08 -15.65 19.04
C LEU A 217 2.81 -16.91 18.55
N ASP A 218 4.15 -16.94 18.60
CA ASP A 218 4.95 -18.13 18.27
C ASP A 218 4.71 -19.33 19.19
N ARG A 219 4.10 -19.11 20.36
CA ARG A 219 3.83 -20.16 21.36
C ARG A 219 2.36 -20.55 21.47
N ILE A 220 1.55 -20.04 20.55
CA ILE A 220 0.15 -20.46 20.40
C ILE A 220 0.12 -21.68 19.49
N HIS A 221 -0.55 -22.73 19.95
CA HIS A 221 -0.78 -23.95 19.16
C HIS A 221 -2.12 -23.90 18.43
N SER A 222 -3.15 -23.31 19.04
CA SER A 222 -4.46 -23.13 18.43
C SER A 222 -5.18 -21.89 18.97
N VAL A 223 -6.06 -21.28 18.13
CA VAL A 223 -6.93 -20.16 18.48
C VAL A 223 -8.35 -20.48 18.03
N LYS A 224 -9.33 -20.24 18.90
CA LYS A 224 -10.76 -20.38 18.60
C LYS A 224 -11.53 -19.18 19.12
N PHE A 225 -12.59 -18.78 18.43
CA PHE A 225 -13.52 -17.80 18.99
C PHE A 225 -14.33 -18.48 20.09
N ASP A 226 -14.44 -17.79 21.22
CA ASP A 226 -15.29 -18.21 22.32
C ASP A 226 -16.63 -17.48 22.21
N HIS A 227 -17.71 -18.24 22.09
CA HIS A 227 -19.08 -17.73 21.99
C HIS A 227 -19.84 -17.84 23.32
N GLU A 228 -19.28 -18.53 24.31
CA GLU A 228 -19.91 -18.77 25.61
C GLU A 228 -19.61 -17.63 26.59
N HIS A 229 -18.44 -16.99 26.46
CA HIS A 229 -18.02 -15.91 27.36
C HIS A 229 -18.13 -14.52 26.72
N PRO A 230 -18.96 -13.61 27.27
CA PRO A 230 -19.03 -12.23 26.79
C PRO A 230 -17.69 -11.51 27.02
N PHE A 231 -17.31 -10.68 26.06
CA PHE A 231 -16.07 -9.92 26.12
C PHE A 231 -16.08 -8.94 27.29
N ARG A 232 -15.03 -8.96 28.11
CA ARG A 232 -14.85 -8.02 29.22
C ARG A 232 -13.69 -7.07 28.94
N LYS A 233 -14.00 -5.77 28.91
CA LYS A 233 -13.00 -4.71 28.83
C LYS A 233 -12.45 -4.42 30.23
N CYS A 234 -11.13 -4.43 30.39
CA CYS A 234 -10.48 -4.00 31.62
C CYS A 234 -10.59 -2.47 31.76
N ALA A 235 -11.10 -1.98 32.89
CA ALA A 235 -11.34 -0.55 33.13
C ALA A 235 -10.04 0.27 33.32
N GLY A 236 -8.90 -0.39 33.54
CA GLY A 236 -7.59 0.24 33.73
C GLY A 236 -6.60 0.03 32.58
N PHE A 237 -7.04 -0.44 31.41
CA PHE A 237 -6.17 -0.61 30.25
C PHE A 237 -5.97 0.73 29.53
N ASP A 238 -4.77 1.31 29.65
CA ASP A 238 -4.33 2.44 28.85
C ASP A 238 -3.49 1.94 27.65
N PRO A 239 -4.00 2.02 26.41
CA PRO A 239 -3.26 1.65 25.21
C PRO A 239 -1.97 2.44 25.03
N GLU A 240 -1.92 3.71 25.46
CA GLU A 240 -0.77 4.59 25.22
C GLU A 240 0.47 4.16 26.00
N HIS A 241 0.28 3.61 27.20
CA HIS A 241 1.36 3.07 28.02
C HIS A 241 2.03 1.83 27.39
N PHE A 242 1.23 0.99 26.72
CA PHE A 242 1.74 -0.22 26.05
C PHE A 242 2.33 0.05 24.66
N LEU A 243 1.99 1.18 24.02
CA LEU A 243 2.58 1.60 22.76
C LEU A 243 3.98 2.23 22.95
N THR A 244 4.21 2.90 24.09
CA THR A 244 5.43 3.69 24.34
C THR A 244 6.51 2.98 25.16
N THR A 245 6.17 1.94 25.92
CA THR A 245 7.14 1.28 26.82
C THR A 245 7.78 0.03 26.19
N PRO A 246 9.12 -0.07 26.13
CA PRO A 246 9.84 -1.26 25.71
C PRO A 246 9.91 -2.27 26.86
N SER A 247 8.77 -2.82 27.28
CA SER A 247 8.74 -3.88 28.29
C SER A 247 8.50 -5.23 27.59
N VAL A 248 9.58 -5.98 27.39
CA VAL A 248 9.59 -7.44 27.12
C VAL A 248 10.58 -8.08 28.07
#